data_AF-A0A9E5ZCH4-F1
#
_entry.id   AF-A0A9E5ZCH4-F1
#
_cell.length_a   1.000
_cell.length_b   1.000
_cell.length_c   1.000
_cell.angle_alpha   90.00
_cell.angle_beta   90.00
_cell.angle_gamma   90.00
#
_symmetry.space_group_name_H-M   'P 1'
#
loop_
_entity.id
_entity.type
_entity.pdbx_description
1 polymer ?
#
loop_
_entity_poly.entity_id
_entity_poly.type
_entity_poly.pdbx_seq_one_letter_code
_entity_poly.pdbx_strand_id
1 'polypeptide(L)'
;MDTKKEHIFLLVQSGYSAKNFILSGFLNQDNAKITFWSDQDYINEYKIDNELVKLPEYTYDGKLNVLQKLKNKAELFYNTKKFRNKHYLYYLIGIERSKSIKVKLKNSFISFIAKFYASENGIQKLDIPFYNAIRKTTYYKACLKQIKQHNPTVVFCTHQRSSSAVAPVLAARDLGLRTVCFIHSWDNIPKGVQLVKADEYFVWSAYMKNEMKTHYPFINPQHIKITGTPQFATYFSDEYRLTRDVFLSKFGLDTNKKYILFSGNDKTTSPNDPRYLKDLCDAVLELNTNSKATYAIIFRPNPIDINDGFDKVLEDYKDIVTELKPDWFGSETFVWNKGGPNKKDVMLLVNTILHSEIIVNMGSTMALDAALLDVPACYINYDVKSDFNWTVKRIYNFIHFKMIKEIDPVFWINAPNEMLSVIKEALNNPEKTADGRRKWIDAITQLPIARTNERMWNYLMKNNEV
;
A
#
# COMPACT_ATOMS: atom_id res chain seq x y z
N MET A 1 14.93 -40.10 -1.65
CA MET A 1 14.70 -39.33 -2.88
C MET A 1 14.63 -37.87 -2.47
N ASP A 2 15.66 -37.07 -2.77
CA ASP A 2 15.58 -35.63 -2.55
C ASP A 2 14.50 -35.06 -3.48
N THR A 3 13.36 -34.68 -2.90
CA THR A 3 12.34 -33.92 -3.61
C THR A 3 13.00 -32.62 -4.08
N LYS A 4 13.08 -32.42 -5.40
CA LYS A 4 13.64 -31.21 -6.00
C LYS A 4 12.91 -29.99 -5.41
N LYS A 5 13.62 -29.18 -4.61
CA LYS A 5 13.06 -27.97 -4.01
C LYS A 5 12.62 -27.00 -5.11
N GLU A 6 11.45 -26.39 -4.95
CA GLU A 6 11.00 -25.31 -5.82
C GLU A 6 12.00 -24.15 -5.71
N HIS A 7 12.44 -23.58 -6.84
CA HIS A 7 13.35 -22.44 -6.86
C HIS A 7 12.59 -21.18 -7.24
N ILE A 8 12.31 -20.36 -6.23
CA ILE A 8 11.49 -19.17 -6.37
C ILE A 8 12.37 -17.94 -6.50
N PHE A 9 12.20 -17.23 -7.59
CA PHE A 9 12.71 -15.87 -7.76
C PHE A 9 11.67 -14.88 -7.21
N LEU A 10 11.93 -14.35 -6.01
CA LEU A 10 11.04 -13.43 -5.31
C LEU A 10 11.42 -11.98 -5.65
N LEU A 11 10.59 -11.31 -6.44
CA LEU A 11 10.77 -9.90 -6.79
C LEU A 11 10.36 -9.00 -5.62
N VAL A 12 11.34 -8.39 -4.94
CA VAL A 12 11.10 -7.41 -3.87
C VAL A 12 11.48 -6.03 -4.38
N GLN A 13 10.52 -5.11 -4.49
CA GLN A 13 10.74 -3.83 -5.22
C GLN A 13 10.32 -2.58 -4.44
N SER A 14 9.97 -2.75 -3.17
CA SER A 14 9.59 -1.65 -2.28
C SER A 14 9.73 -2.06 -0.82
N GLY A 15 9.91 -1.09 0.08
CA GLY A 15 9.96 -1.35 1.52
C GLY A 15 8.71 -2.03 2.05
N TYR A 16 7.55 -1.72 1.46
CA TYR A 16 6.30 -2.41 1.77
C TYR A 16 6.32 -3.89 1.33
N SER A 17 6.96 -4.21 0.22
CA SER A 17 7.19 -5.61 -0.18
C SER A 17 8.12 -6.33 0.79
N ALA A 18 9.20 -5.66 1.22
CA ALA A 18 10.09 -6.20 2.24
C ALA A 18 9.35 -6.44 3.57
N LYS A 19 8.54 -5.47 4.05
CA LYS A 19 7.67 -5.67 5.22
C LYS A 19 6.81 -6.93 5.09
N ASN A 20 6.17 -7.08 3.94
CA ASN A 20 5.18 -8.12 3.71
C ASN A 20 5.79 -9.51 3.47
N PHE A 21 7.00 -9.62 2.92
CA PHE A 21 7.56 -10.92 2.51
C PHE A 21 8.85 -11.29 3.21
N ILE A 22 9.55 -10.32 3.80
CA ILE A 22 10.76 -10.55 4.60
C ILE A 22 10.41 -10.60 6.08
N LEU A 23 9.67 -9.62 6.59
CA LEU A 23 9.40 -9.47 8.03
C LEU A 23 8.15 -10.20 8.53
N SER A 24 7.41 -10.87 7.65
CA SER A 24 6.15 -11.58 8.00
C SER A 24 6.33 -13.06 8.31
N GLY A 25 7.56 -13.57 8.25
CA GLY A 25 7.86 -15.01 8.34
C GLY A 25 7.59 -15.79 7.05
N PHE A 26 7.26 -15.13 5.93
CA PHE A 26 7.00 -15.80 4.65
C PHE A 26 8.19 -16.64 4.16
N LEU A 27 9.43 -16.23 4.44
CA LEU A 27 10.65 -16.92 4.01
C LEU A 27 10.93 -18.23 4.76
N ASN A 28 10.24 -18.48 5.88
CA ASN A 28 10.49 -19.63 6.75
C ASN A 28 9.93 -20.91 6.12
N GLN A 29 10.56 -21.42 5.06
CA GLN A 29 10.17 -22.63 4.35
C GLN A 29 11.38 -23.46 3.93
N ASP A 30 11.44 -24.70 4.43
CA ASP A 30 12.58 -25.59 4.19
C ASP A 30 12.51 -26.29 2.82
N ASN A 31 11.33 -26.36 2.21
CA ASN A 31 11.08 -27.09 0.96
C ASN A 31 11.23 -26.24 -0.32
N ALA A 32 11.67 -24.98 -0.19
CA ALA A 32 11.90 -24.10 -1.33
C ALA A 32 13.24 -23.38 -1.21
N LYS A 33 13.92 -23.20 -2.34
CA LYS A 33 15.03 -22.25 -2.46
C LYS A 33 14.44 -20.90 -2.86
N ILE A 34 14.61 -19.88 -2.02
CA ILE A 34 14.20 -18.51 -2.34
C ILE A 34 15.44 -17.72 -2.72
N THR A 35 15.41 -17.11 -3.90
CA THR A 35 16.40 -16.12 -4.36
C THR A 35 15.69 -14.78 -4.47
N PHE A 36 16.19 -13.76 -3.79
CA PHE A 36 15.70 -12.41 -3.95
C PHE A 36 16.11 -11.87 -5.32
N TRP A 37 15.17 -11.24 -6.01
CA TRP A 37 15.42 -10.57 -7.27
C TRP A 37 14.99 -9.11 -7.15
N SER A 38 15.93 -8.21 -6.88
CA SER A 38 15.60 -6.87 -6.40
C SER A 38 16.52 -5.79 -6.95
N ASP A 39 15.96 -4.60 -7.17
CA ASP A 39 16.70 -3.36 -7.46
C ASP A 39 17.01 -2.57 -6.18
N GLN A 40 16.73 -3.13 -5.01
CA GLN A 40 16.86 -2.48 -3.71
C GLN A 40 18.09 -2.98 -2.95
N ASP A 41 19.09 -2.13 -2.80
CA ASP A 41 20.35 -2.49 -2.10
C ASP A 41 20.15 -2.74 -0.60
N TYR A 42 19.14 -2.11 0.01
CA TYR A 42 18.81 -2.29 1.43
C TYR A 42 18.38 -3.72 1.78
N ILE A 43 18.12 -4.59 0.79
CA ILE A 43 17.79 -6.00 1.06
C ILE A 43 18.92 -6.69 1.85
N ASN A 44 20.18 -6.28 1.64
CA ASN A 44 21.32 -6.80 2.39
C ASN A 44 21.28 -6.44 3.89
N GLU A 45 20.61 -5.34 4.26
CA GLU A 45 20.49 -4.90 5.67
C GLU A 45 19.68 -5.87 6.53
N TYR A 46 18.83 -6.70 5.92
CA TYR A 46 18.09 -7.73 6.63
C TYR A 46 18.94 -8.93 7.07
N LYS A 47 20.17 -9.08 6.52
CA LYS A 47 21.12 -10.15 6.87
C LYS A 47 20.52 -11.56 6.79
N ILE A 48 19.80 -11.82 5.70
CA ILE A 48 19.12 -13.09 5.45
C ILE A 48 20.01 -13.99 4.60
N ASP A 49 20.06 -15.28 4.92
CA ASP A 49 20.85 -16.30 4.22
C ASP A 49 20.20 -16.76 2.89
N ASN A 50 19.64 -15.81 2.14
CA ASN A 50 19.08 -16.05 0.81
C ASN A 50 19.91 -15.31 -0.24
N GLU A 51 20.16 -15.97 -1.37
CA GLU A 51 20.85 -15.38 -2.51
C GLU A 51 20.12 -14.12 -3.00
N LEU A 52 20.84 -13.01 -3.16
CA LEU A 52 20.34 -11.79 -3.80
C LEU A 52 20.91 -11.67 -5.22
N VAL A 53 20.03 -11.73 -6.20
CA VAL A 53 20.33 -11.36 -7.59
C VAL A 53 19.88 -9.93 -7.79
N LYS A 54 20.83 -9.01 -7.97
CA LYS A 54 20.52 -7.59 -8.22
C LYS A 54 19.90 -7.41 -9.60
N LEU A 55 18.74 -6.77 -9.65
CA LEU A 55 18.13 -6.34 -10.91
C LEU A 55 19.00 -5.25 -11.55
N PRO A 56 19.18 -5.28 -12.88
CA PRO A 56 19.90 -4.24 -13.58
C PRO A 56 19.21 -2.88 -13.45
N GLU A 57 19.94 -1.79 -13.69
CA GLU A 57 19.33 -0.47 -13.66
C GLU A 57 18.20 -0.37 -14.69
N TYR A 58 17.04 0.04 -14.21
CA TYR A 58 15.81 0.12 -14.97
C TYR A 58 15.57 1.57 -15.40
N THR A 59 15.42 1.80 -16.70
CA THR A 59 15.00 3.09 -17.25
C THR A 59 13.93 2.90 -18.33
N TYR A 60 12.86 3.70 -18.26
CA TYR A 60 11.87 3.80 -19.34
C TYR A 60 12.14 5.00 -20.21
N ASP A 61 12.28 4.74 -21.50
CA ASP A 61 12.37 5.79 -22.51
C ASP A 61 11.04 6.56 -22.67
N GLY A 62 11.06 7.61 -23.49
CA GLY A 62 9.88 8.43 -23.74
C GLY A 62 8.71 7.67 -24.38
N LYS A 63 8.98 6.60 -25.14
CA LYS A 63 7.96 5.81 -25.86
C LYS A 63 7.23 4.87 -24.91
N LEU A 64 7.95 4.14 -24.06
CA LEU A 64 7.38 3.26 -23.03
C LEU A 64 6.53 4.06 -22.05
N ASN A 65 7.00 5.23 -21.63
CA ASN A 65 6.23 6.15 -20.79
C ASN A 65 4.91 6.59 -21.43
N VAL A 66 4.88 6.79 -22.76
CA VAL A 66 3.64 7.12 -23.49
C VAL A 66 2.68 5.92 -23.53
N LEU A 67 3.18 4.74 -23.87
CA LEU A 67 2.36 3.51 -23.92
C LEU A 67 1.78 3.16 -22.55
N GLN A 68 2.57 3.30 -21.50
CA GLN A 68 2.13 3.09 -20.12
C GLN A 68 1.00 4.04 -19.72
N LYS A 69 1.15 5.34 -20.01
CA LYS A 69 0.10 6.35 -19.76
C LYS A 69 -1.15 6.09 -20.59
N LEU A 70 -0.98 5.64 -21.83
CA LEU A 70 -2.08 5.27 -22.71
C LEU A 70 -2.88 4.09 -22.14
N LYS A 71 -2.20 3.02 -21.71
CA LYS A 71 -2.81 1.84 -21.07
C LYS A 71 -3.60 2.23 -19.81
N ASN A 72 -2.96 2.97 -18.90
CA ASN A 72 -3.62 3.45 -17.68
C ASN A 72 -4.92 4.21 -17.99
N LYS A 73 -4.86 5.19 -18.90
CA LYS A 73 -6.04 5.98 -19.29
C LYS A 73 -7.12 5.13 -19.96
N ALA A 74 -6.74 4.20 -20.83
CA ALA A 74 -7.69 3.32 -21.50
C ALA A 74 -8.44 2.44 -20.49
N GLU A 75 -7.75 1.87 -19.50
CA GLU A 75 -8.35 1.11 -18.40
C GLU A 75 -9.31 1.96 -17.56
N LEU A 76 -8.90 3.15 -17.14
CA LEU A 76 -9.75 4.03 -16.34
C LEU A 76 -10.95 4.57 -17.11
N PHE A 77 -10.82 4.83 -18.43
CA PHE A 77 -11.93 5.21 -19.29
C PHE A 77 -12.90 4.04 -19.52
N TYR A 78 -12.38 2.83 -19.69
CA TYR A 78 -13.20 1.63 -19.76
C TYR A 78 -14.00 1.45 -18.47
N ASN A 79 -13.37 1.53 -17.30
CA ASN A 79 -14.06 1.42 -16.01
C ASN A 79 -15.08 2.56 -15.81
N THR A 80 -14.74 3.79 -16.19
CA THR A 80 -15.68 4.93 -16.16
C THR A 80 -16.94 4.62 -16.96
N LYS A 81 -16.79 4.05 -18.17
CA LYS A 81 -17.92 3.66 -19.04
C LYS A 81 -18.69 2.47 -18.46
N LYS A 82 -17.98 1.41 -18.07
CA LYS A 82 -18.55 0.15 -17.57
C LYS A 82 -19.43 0.38 -16.34
N PHE A 83 -18.92 1.11 -15.36
CA PHE A 83 -19.60 1.37 -14.09
C PHE A 83 -20.43 2.66 -14.08
N ARG A 84 -20.42 3.42 -15.19
CA ARG A 84 -21.06 4.75 -15.29
C ARG A 84 -20.64 5.69 -14.15
N ASN A 85 -19.39 5.59 -13.72
CA ASN A 85 -18.86 6.31 -12.57
C ASN A 85 -17.67 7.18 -12.98
N LYS A 86 -17.82 8.51 -12.94
CA LYS A 86 -16.74 9.45 -13.31
C LYS A 86 -15.60 9.50 -12.29
N HIS A 87 -15.79 8.96 -11.08
CA HIS A 87 -14.77 9.01 -10.03
C HIS A 87 -13.51 8.20 -10.35
N TYR A 88 -13.57 7.21 -11.26
CA TYR A 88 -12.37 6.55 -11.79
C TYR A 88 -11.35 7.53 -12.39
N LEU A 89 -11.81 8.69 -12.88
CA LEU A 89 -10.94 9.71 -13.45
C LEU A 89 -10.11 10.45 -12.40
N TYR A 90 -10.49 10.38 -11.11
CA TYR A 90 -9.72 11.01 -10.03
C TYR A 90 -8.32 10.40 -9.87
N TYR A 91 -8.12 9.14 -10.26
CA TYR A 91 -6.80 8.49 -10.26
C TYR A 91 -5.82 9.04 -11.32
N LEU A 92 -6.29 9.89 -12.25
CA LEU A 92 -5.45 10.55 -13.25
C LEU A 92 -4.98 11.94 -12.83
N ILE A 93 -5.44 12.45 -11.68
CA ILE A 93 -5.20 13.82 -11.25
C ILE A 93 -4.07 13.83 -10.21
N GLY A 94 -2.96 14.49 -10.55
CA GLY A 94 -1.88 14.79 -9.59
C GLY A 94 -2.17 16.04 -8.75
N ILE A 95 -1.41 16.21 -7.67
CA ILE A 95 -1.50 17.38 -6.78
C ILE A 95 -0.86 18.64 -7.36
N GLU A 96 0.13 18.47 -8.25
CA GLU A 96 0.79 19.58 -8.93
C GLU A 96 0.09 19.98 -10.22
N ARG A 97 0.00 21.29 -10.47
CA ARG A 97 -0.47 21.82 -11.74
C ARG A 97 0.71 21.99 -12.69
N SER A 98 0.83 21.11 -13.68
CA SER A 98 1.80 21.31 -14.77
C SER A 98 1.52 22.62 -15.51
N LYS A 99 2.45 23.56 -15.47
CA LYS A 99 2.38 24.83 -16.23
C LYS A 99 2.76 24.65 -17.72
N SER A 100 3.41 23.55 -18.09
CA SER A 100 3.87 23.29 -19.46
C SER A 100 2.73 22.98 -20.44
N ILE A 101 2.56 23.82 -21.46
CA ILE A 101 1.59 23.62 -22.56
C ILE A 101 1.92 22.34 -23.34
N LYS A 102 3.20 22.06 -23.61
CA LYS A 102 3.66 20.84 -24.29
C LYS A 102 3.22 19.57 -23.55
N VAL A 103 3.34 19.56 -22.22
CA VAL A 103 2.89 18.44 -21.38
C VAL A 103 1.36 18.30 -21.42
N LYS A 104 0.63 19.42 -21.37
CA LYS A 104 -0.84 19.42 -21.50
C LYS A 104 -1.30 18.88 -22.85
N LEU A 105 -0.71 19.33 -23.96
CA LEU A 105 -1.01 18.86 -25.32
C LEU A 105 -0.71 17.37 -25.46
N LYS A 106 0.48 16.92 -25.02
CA LYS A 106 0.84 15.48 -25.00
C LYS A 106 -0.18 14.67 -24.21
N ASN A 107 -0.55 15.12 -23.02
CA ASN A 107 -1.53 14.43 -22.19
C ASN A 107 -2.92 14.40 -22.84
N SER A 108 -3.34 15.48 -23.51
CA SER A 108 -4.60 15.56 -24.23
C SER A 108 -4.63 14.58 -25.41
N PHE A 109 -3.56 14.54 -26.21
CA PHE A 109 -3.40 13.59 -27.30
C PHE A 109 -3.44 12.14 -26.83
N ILE A 110 -2.72 11.79 -25.75
CA ILE A 110 -2.78 10.45 -25.16
C ILE A 110 -4.20 10.14 -24.67
N SER A 111 -4.89 11.10 -24.04
CA SER A 111 -6.29 10.92 -23.64
C SER A 111 -7.22 10.70 -24.83
N PHE A 112 -7.01 11.40 -25.94
CA PHE A 112 -7.79 11.20 -27.16
C PHE A 112 -7.63 9.77 -27.68
N ILE A 113 -6.39 9.28 -27.82
CA ILE A 113 -6.12 7.91 -28.26
C ILE A 113 -6.71 6.89 -27.27
N ALA A 114 -6.54 7.10 -25.97
CA ALA A 114 -7.01 6.19 -24.93
C ALA A 114 -8.52 5.88 -25.02
N LYS A 115 -9.34 6.84 -25.47
CA LYS A 115 -10.78 6.65 -25.63
C LYS A 115 -11.12 5.56 -26.65
N PHE A 116 -10.34 5.41 -27.72
CA PHE A 116 -10.56 4.38 -28.74
C PHE A 116 -10.21 2.98 -28.24
N TYR A 117 -9.32 2.87 -27.24
CA TYR A 117 -8.92 1.61 -26.62
C TYR A 117 -9.69 1.29 -25.34
N ALA A 118 -10.67 2.11 -24.94
CA ALA A 118 -11.46 1.94 -23.71
C ALA A 118 -12.52 0.82 -23.84
N SER A 119 -12.07 -0.39 -24.17
CA SER A 119 -12.85 -1.63 -24.25
C SER A 119 -11.97 -2.82 -23.82
N GLU A 120 -12.57 -3.96 -23.48
CA GLU A 120 -11.82 -5.17 -23.07
C GLU A 120 -10.80 -5.60 -24.13
N ASN A 121 -11.22 -5.66 -25.39
CA ASN A 121 -10.35 -5.97 -26.52
C ASN A 121 -9.34 -4.86 -26.79
N GLY A 122 -9.72 -3.60 -26.62
CA GLY A 122 -8.83 -2.45 -26.80
C GLY A 122 -7.67 -2.45 -25.81
N ILE A 123 -7.96 -2.67 -24.53
CA ILE A 123 -6.95 -2.75 -23.47
C ILE A 123 -5.95 -3.89 -23.74
N GLN A 124 -6.45 -5.07 -24.14
CA GLN A 124 -5.60 -6.20 -24.51
C GLN A 124 -4.75 -5.91 -25.76
N LYS A 125 -5.32 -5.24 -26.78
CA LYS A 125 -4.56 -4.82 -27.96
C LYS A 125 -3.41 -3.87 -27.64
N LEU A 126 -3.52 -3.05 -26.59
CA LEU A 126 -2.43 -2.19 -26.13
C LEU A 126 -1.28 -2.96 -25.46
N ASP A 127 -1.47 -4.21 -25.03
CA ASP A 127 -0.38 -5.05 -24.51
C ASP A 127 0.66 -5.36 -25.59
N ILE A 128 0.22 -5.59 -26.82
CA ILE A 128 1.10 -5.99 -27.93
C ILE A 128 2.22 -4.97 -28.17
N PRO A 129 1.93 -3.69 -28.51
CA PRO A 129 2.99 -2.71 -28.73
C PRO A 129 3.79 -2.39 -27.46
N PHE A 130 3.17 -2.51 -26.28
CA PHE A 130 3.84 -2.28 -25.00
C PHE A 130 4.88 -3.35 -24.70
N TYR A 131 4.49 -4.62 -24.69
CA TYR A 131 5.42 -5.73 -24.42
C TYR A 131 6.45 -5.91 -25.53
N ASN A 132 6.10 -5.64 -26.79
CA ASN A 132 7.10 -5.61 -27.88
C ASN A 132 8.14 -4.49 -27.69
N ALA A 133 7.76 -3.35 -27.12
CA ALA A 133 8.72 -2.31 -26.77
C ALA A 133 9.59 -2.74 -25.57
N ILE A 134 9.01 -3.37 -24.54
CA ILE A 134 9.75 -3.90 -23.38
C ILE A 134 10.80 -4.93 -23.83
N ARG A 135 10.44 -5.90 -24.68
CA ARG A 135 11.36 -6.93 -25.19
C ARG A 135 12.60 -6.39 -25.90
N LYS A 136 12.53 -5.16 -26.43
CA LYS A 136 13.66 -4.50 -27.11
C LYS A 136 14.64 -3.85 -26.13
N THR A 137 14.23 -3.62 -24.88
CA THR A 137 15.07 -2.95 -23.87
C THR A 137 16.27 -3.81 -23.46
N THR A 138 17.36 -3.15 -23.08
CA THR A 138 18.52 -3.79 -22.45
C THR A 138 18.12 -4.44 -21.12
N TYR A 139 17.24 -3.79 -20.36
CA TYR A 139 16.71 -4.30 -19.10
C TYR A 139 16.03 -5.67 -19.24
N TYR A 140 15.12 -5.83 -20.22
CA TYR A 140 14.50 -7.12 -20.52
C TYR A 140 15.54 -8.20 -20.86
N LYS A 141 16.48 -7.89 -21.76
CA LYS A 141 17.53 -8.84 -22.19
C LYS A 141 18.39 -9.30 -21.00
N ALA A 142 18.70 -8.39 -20.08
CA ALA A 142 19.45 -8.70 -18.88
C ALA A 142 18.64 -9.56 -17.91
N CYS A 143 17.35 -9.26 -17.70
CA CYS A 143 16.46 -10.10 -16.89
C CYS A 143 16.35 -11.53 -17.47
N LEU A 144 16.20 -11.64 -18.79
CA LEU A 144 16.17 -12.94 -19.49
C LEU A 144 17.46 -13.73 -19.29
N LYS A 145 18.62 -13.06 -19.33
CA LYS A 145 19.93 -13.70 -19.06
C LYS A 145 20.00 -14.22 -17.62
N GLN A 146 19.57 -13.43 -16.63
CA GLN A 146 19.55 -13.83 -15.23
C GLN A 146 18.65 -15.06 -15.02
N ILE A 147 17.43 -15.07 -15.57
CA ILE A 147 16.54 -16.23 -15.47
C ILE A 147 17.22 -17.49 -16.06
N LYS A 148 17.82 -17.39 -17.25
CA LYS A 148 18.51 -18.53 -17.88
C LYS A 148 19.70 -19.03 -17.06
N GLN A 149 20.43 -18.14 -16.41
CA GLN A 149 21.60 -18.47 -15.60
C GLN A 149 21.22 -19.18 -14.29
N HIS A 150 20.16 -18.73 -13.62
CA HIS A 150 19.77 -19.25 -12.31
C HIS A 150 18.68 -20.34 -12.37
N ASN A 151 17.99 -20.48 -13.51
CA ASN A 151 16.99 -21.50 -13.78
C ASN A 151 15.90 -21.67 -12.71
N PRO A 152 15.19 -20.59 -12.29
CA PRO A 152 14.11 -20.70 -11.33
C PRO A 152 12.92 -21.47 -11.91
N THR A 153 12.12 -22.09 -11.05
CA THR A 153 10.86 -22.75 -11.43
C THR A 153 9.67 -21.79 -11.40
N VAL A 154 9.72 -20.76 -10.53
CA VAL A 154 8.66 -19.76 -10.37
C VAL A 154 9.26 -18.36 -10.22
N VAL A 155 8.66 -17.37 -10.89
CA VAL A 155 8.91 -15.95 -10.62
C VAL A 155 7.72 -15.35 -9.88
N PHE A 156 7.94 -14.88 -8.66
CA PHE A 156 6.90 -14.33 -7.79
C PHE A 156 7.07 -12.81 -7.62
N CYS A 157 6.14 -12.04 -8.19
CA CYS A 157 6.06 -10.59 -8.09
C CYS A 157 5.24 -10.14 -6.88
N THR A 158 5.80 -9.30 -6.01
CA THR A 158 5.11 -8.80 -4.81
C THR A 158 4.32 -7.51 -5.02
N HIS A 159 4.37 -6.92 -6.23
CA HIS A 159 3.78 -5.61 -6.50
C HIS A 159 3.30 -5.44 -7.96
N GLN A 160 2.00 -5.64 -8.20
CA GLN A 160 1.38 -5.65 -9.53
C GLN A 160 1.48 -4.36 -10.34
N ARG A 161 1.72 -3.22 -9.68
CA ARG A 161 1.82 -1.89 -10.32
C ARG A 161 3.27 -1.42 -10.51
N SER A 162 4.25 -2.25 -10.16
CA SER A 162 5.66 -1.86 -10.27
C SER A 162 6.08 -1.90 -11.73
N SER A 163 6.64 -0.79 -12.22
CA SER A 163 7.07 -0.72 -13.61
C SER A 163 8.36 -1.53 -13.84
N SER A 164 9.24 -1.60 -12.84
CA SER A 164 10.45 -2.44 -12.90
C SER A 164 10.12 -3.93 -12.89
N ALA A 165 8.96 -4.39 -12.37
CA ALA A 165 8.57 -5.80 -12.45
C ALA A 165 8.09 -6.27 -13.84
N VAL A 166 7.78 -5.35 -14.76
CA VAL A 166 7.19 -5.73 -16.06
C VAL A 166 8.15 -6.62 -16.86
N ALA A 167 9.41 -6.22 -17.01
CA ALA A 167 10.37 -6.98 -17.82
C ALA A 167 10.80 -8.32 -17.18
N PRO A 168 11.09 -8.40 -15.86
CA PRO A 168 11.34 -9.66 -15.16
C PRO A 168 10.22 -10.70 -15.36
N VAL A 169 8.97 -10.29 -15.10
CA VAL A 169 7.81 -11.19 -15.24
C VAL A 169 7.57 -11.55 -16.70
N LEU A 170 7.70 -10.60 -17.63
CA LEU A 170 7.56 -10.87 -19.06
C LEU A 170 8.63 -11.85 -19.57
N ALA A 171 9.89 -11.70 -19.14
CA ALA A 171 10.98 -12.59 -19.54
C ALA A 171 10.77 -14.03 -19.03
N ALA A 172 10.22 -14.19 -17.82
CA ALA A 172 9.86 -15.49 -17.29
C ALA A 172 8.74 -16.15 -18.09
N ARG A 173 7.68 -15.39 -18.41
CA ARG A 173 6.57 -15.86 -19.25
C ARG A 173 6.99 -16.24 -20.66
N ASP A 174 7.88 -15.46 -21.26
CA ASP A 174 8.41 -15.73 -22.60
C ASP A 174 9.28 -17.01 -22.64
N LEU A 175 9.76 -17.48 -21.48
CA LEU A 175 10.43 -18.78 -21.30
C LEU A 175 9.47 -19.90 -20.86
N GLY A 176 8.17 -19.62 -20.72
CA GLY A 176 7.19 -20.60 -20.25
C GLY A 176 7.29 -20.91 -18.75
N LEU A 177 7.99 -20.09 -17.96
CA LEU A 177 8.05 -20.24 -16.50
C LEU A 177 6.76 -19.73 -15.86
N ARG A 178 6.33 -20.42 -14.80
CA ARG A 178 5.17 -20.00 -14.02
C ARG A 178 5.44 -18.66 -13.35
N THR A 179 4.50 -17.73 -13.52
CA THR A 179 4.56 -16.42 -12.87
C THR A 179 3.39 -16.18 -11.94
N VAL A 180 3.68 -15.70 -10.74
CA VAL A 180 2.68 -15.35 -9.73
C VAL A 180 2.83 -13.87 -9.40
N CYS A 181 1.71 -13.17 -9.19
CA CYS A 181 1.72 -11.77 -8.75
C CYS A 181 0.78 -11.53 -7.56
N PHE A 182 1.33 -11.03 -6.46
CA PHE A 182 0.58 -10.58 -5.31
C PHE A 182 0.00 -9.18 -5.56
N ILE A 183 -1.29 -9.03 -5.30
CA ILE A 183 -1.95 -7.72 -5.33
C ILE A 183 -1.60 -6.98 -4.05
N HIS A 184 -0.78 -5.94 -4.18
CA HIS A 184 -0.08 -5.27 -3.07
C HIS A 184 -0.98 -4.67 -1.99
N SER A 185 -2.17 -4.19 -2.36
CA SER A 185 -3.14 -3.57 -1.44
C SER A 185 -4.56 -3.79 -1.96
N TRP A 186 -5.52 -3.91 -1.04
CA TRP A 186 -6.93 -4.15 -1.36
C TRP A 186 -7.58 -3.06 -2.20
N ASP A 187 -7.11 -1.82 -2.06
CA ASP A 187 -7.67 -0.64 -2.70
C ASP A 187 -7.06 -0.34 -4.08
N ASN A 188 -6.10 -1.14 -4.54
CA ASN A 188 -5.33 -0.89 -5.76
C ASN A 188 -6.02 -1.33 -7.06
N ILE A 189 -6.90 -2.33 -7.02
CA ILE A 189 -7.58 -2.88 -8.21
C ILE A 189 -8.37 -1.82 -9.00
N PRO A 190 -9.21 -0.97 -8.37
CA PRO A 190 -9.97 0.04 -9.13
C PRO A 190 -9.12 1.20 -9.66
N LYS A 191 -7.86 1.33 -9.22
CA LYS A 191 -6.97 2.45 -9.61
C LYS A 191 -6.41 2.33 -11.03
N GLY A 192 -6.73 1.24 -11.74
CA GLY A 192 -6.12 0.89 -13.03
C GLY A 192 -4.63 0.56 -12.91
N VAL A 193 -3.92 0.51 -14.03
CA VAL A 193 -2.45 0.32 -14.07
C VAL A 193 -2.05 -1.11 -13.70
N GLN A 194 -2.78 -2.11 -14.19
CA GLN A 194 -2.30 -3.50 -14.10
C GLN A 194 -1.16 -3.73 -15.12
N LEU A 195 0.03 -3.23 -14.79
CA LEU A 195 1.19 -3.28 -15.68
C LEU A 195 1.79 -4.67 -15.75
N VAL A 196 1.89 -5.33 -14.59
CA VAL A 196 2.42 -6.68 -14.48
C VAL A 196 1.30 -7.67 -14.78
N LYS A 197 1.47 -8.43 -15.86
CA LYS A 197 0.62 -9.59 -16.16
C LYS A 197 1.36 -10.86 -15.78
N ALA A 198 0.82 -11.58 -14.81
CA ALA A 198 1.30 -12.89 -14.38
C ALA A 198 0.32 -13.98 -14.85
N ASP A 199 0.68 -15.24 -14.63
CA ASP A 199 -0.21 -16.38 -14.92
C ASP A 199 -1.22 -16.54 -13.79
N GLU A 200 -0.80 -16.32 -12.55
CA GLU A 200 -1.66 -16.36 -11.36
C GLU A 200 -1.54 -15.10 -10.49
N TYR A 201 -2.61 -14.81 -9.74
CA TYR A 201 -2.72 -13.65 -8.88
C TYR A 201 -3.13 -14.02 -7.47
N PHE A 202 -2.37 -13.56 -6.48
CA PHE A 202 -2.71 -13.72 -5.07
C PHE A 202 -3.44 -12.48 -4.57
N VAL A 203 -4.64 -12.68 -4.04
CA VAL A 203 -5.50 -11.63 -3.49
C VAL A 203 -5.83 -11.90 -2.03
N TRP A 204 -6.17 -10.85 -1.28
CA TRP A 204 -6.32 -10.96 0.18
C TRP A 204 -7.62 -11.64 0.58
N SER A 205 -8.70 -11.44 -0.19
CA SER A 205 -10.03 -11.92 0.18
C SER A 205 -10.91 -12.21 -1.03
N ALA A 206 -12.09 -12.77 -0.78
CA ALA A 206 -13.12 -12.96 -1.78
C ALA A 206 -13.60 -11.63 -2.40
N TYR A 207 -13.63 -10.54 -1.61
CA TYR A 207 -13.93 -9.21 -2.11
C TYR A 207 -12.95 -8.79 -3.22
N MET A 208 -11.64 -8.91 -2.95
CA MET A 208 -10.63 -8.57 -3.97
C MET A 208 -10.68 -9.50 -5.19
N LYS A 209 -11.02 -10.78 -5.00
CA LYS A 209 -11.25 -11.69 -6.14
C LYS A 209 -12.40 -11.21 -7.02
N ASN A 210 -13.50 -10.74 -6.42
CA ASN A 210 -14.62 -10.18 -7.17
C ASN A 210 -14.26 -8.84 -7.83
N GLU A 211 -13.48 -7.98 -7.16
CA GLU A 211 -12.96 -6.75 -7.75
C GLU A 211 -12.09 -7.04 -8.98
N MET A 212 -11.17 -8.01 -8.89
CA MET A 212 -10.34 -8.44 -10.03
C MET A 212 -11.21 -8.95 -11.20
N LYS A 213 -12.20 -9.82 -10.93
CA LYS A 213 -13.12 -10.32 -11.97
C LYS A 213 -13.88 -9.19 -12.66
N THR A 214 -14.27 -8.18 -11.89
CA THR A 214 -15.12 -7.09 -12.40
C THR A 214 -14.30 -6.05 -13.18
N HIS A 215 -13.10 -5.71 -12.70
CA HIS A 215 -12.23 -4.70 -13.32
C HIS A 215 -11.36 -5.27 -14.46
N TYR A 216 -11.01 -6.55 -14.37
CA TYR A 216 -10.15 -7.23 -15.32
C TYR A 216 -10.83 -8.50 -15.86
N PRO A 217 -11.94 -8.36 -16.60
CA PRO A 217 -12.73 -9.51 -17.10
C PRO A 217 -11.96 -10.43 -18.07
N PHE A 218 -10.80 -9.98 -18.55
CA PHE A 218 -9.87 -10.75 -19.37
C PHE A 218 -8.95 -11.68 -18.57
N ILE A 219 -9.04 -11.71 -17.24
CA ILE A 219 -8.30 -12.65 -16.39
C ILE A 219 -9.22 -13.80 -16.01
N ASN A 220 -8.79 -15.04 -16.27
CA ASN A 220 -9.53 -16.23 -15.86
C ASN A 220 -9.66 -16.26 -14.32
N PRO A 221 -10.89 -16.34 -13.75
CA PRO A 221 -11.09 -16.41 -12.31
C PRO A 221 -10.39 -17.57 -11.59
N GLN A 222 -10.07 -18.65 -12.30
CA GLN A 222 -9.32 -19.79 -11.76
C GLN A 222 -7.86 -19.42 -11.42
N HIS A 223 -7.31 -18.40 -12.09
CA HIS A 223 -5.95 -17.90 -11.86
C HIS A 223 -5.89 -16.94 -10.67
N ILE A 224 -7.03 -16.55 -10.09
CA ILE A 224 -7.09 -15.65 -8.94
C ILE A 224 -7.26 -16.48 -7.67
N LYS A 225 -6.21 -16.54 -6.85
CA LYS A 225 -6.14 -17.34 -5.62
C LYS A 225 -6.32 -16.44 -4.40
N ILE A 226 -7.22 -16.83 -3.50
CA ILE A 226 -7.43 -16.13 -2.24
C ILE A 226 -6.42 -16.68 -1.24
N THR A 227 -5.50 -15.83 -0.79
CA THR A 227 -4.40 -16.22 0.10
C THR A 227 -4.43 -15.52 1.44
N GLY A 228 -5.08 -14.37 1.56
CA GLY A 228 -4.81 -13.42 2.63
C GLY A 228 -3.66 -12.48 2.27
N THR A 229 -3.27 -11.66 3.24
CA THR A 229 -2.14 -10.73 3.13
C THR A 229 -1.16 -10.91 4.28
N PRO A 230 0.14 -11.05 4.00
CA PRO A 230 1.13 -11.14 5.06
C PRO A 230 1.37 -9.79 5.75
N GLN A 231 0.79 -8.70 5.22
CA GLN A 231 0.86 -7.36 5.81
C GLN A 231 0.45 -7.30 7.27
N PHE A 232 -0.51 -8.14 7.67
CA PHE A 232 -1.08 -8.12 9.02
C PHE A 232 -0.51 -9.20 9.94
N ALA A 233 0.38 -10.07 9.44
CA ALA A 233 0.91 -11.19 10.22
C ALA A 233 1.63 -10.73 11.49
N THR A 234 2.37 -9.62 11.42
CA THR A 234 3.16 -9.09 12.54
C THR A 234 2.31 -8.46 13.65
N TYR A 235 1.05 -8.09 13.40
CA TYR A 235 0.16 -7.53 14.43
C TYR A 235 -0.22 -8.55 15.52
N PHE A 236 -0.17 -9.84 15.18
CA PHE A 236 -0.56 -10.95 16.05
C PHE A 236 0.63 -11.79 16.52
N SER A 237 1.86 -11.33 16.27
CA SER A 237 3.08 -12.01 16.74
C SER A 237 3.59 -11.34 18.01
N ASP A 238 3.81 -12.13 19.06
CA ASP A 238 4.31 -11.67 20.36
C ASP A 238 5.68 -10.99 20.23
N GLU A 239 6.48 -11.37 19.22
CA GLU A 239 7.79 -10.78 18.90
C GLU A 239 7.73 -9.27 18.61
N TYR A 240 6.57 -8.77 18.16
CA TYR A 240 6.37 -7.37 17.79
C TYR A 240 5.52 -6.60 18.81
N ARG A 241 5.04 -7.24 19.87
CA ARG A 241 4.14 -6.65 20.85
C ARG A 241 4.88 -6.40 22.16
N LEU A 242 4.81 -5.17 22.64
CA LEU A 242 5.35 -4.76 23.93
C LEU A 242 4.19 -4.50 24.88
N THR A 243 4.43 -4.65 26.19
CA THR A 243 3.51 -4.11 27.19
C THR A 243 3.48 -2.57 27.07
N ARG A 244 2.38 -1.96 27.50
CA ARG A 244 2.20 -0.51 27.44
C ARG A 244 3.37 0.22 28.12
N ASP A 245 3.70 -0.15 29.36
CA ASP A 245 4.75 0.53 30.13
C ASP A 245 6.12 0.44 29.47
N VAL A 246 6.46 -0.73 28.90
CA VAL A 246 7.72 -0.93 28.17
C VAL A 246 7.76 -0.08 26.91
N PHE A 247 6.66 -0.03 26.14
CA PHE A 247 6.58 0.81 24.96
C PHE A 247 6.72 2.29 25.31
N LEU A 248 5.93 2.78 26.27
CA LEU A 248 5.93 4.19 26.63
C LEU A 248 7.29 4.63 27.16
N SER A 249 7.87 3.87 28.09
CA SER A 249 9.19 4.17 28.66
C SER A 249 10.30 4.15 27.61
N LYS A 250 10.26 3.22 26.65
CA LYS A 250 11.25 3.12 25.57
C LYS A 250 11.31 4.35 24.68
N PHE A 251 10.18 5.05 24.52
CA PHE A 251 10.07 6.24 23.67
C PHE A 251 9.93 7.54 24.47
N GLY A 252 10.21 7.53 25.78
CA GLY A 252 10.14 8.72 26.63
C GLY A 252 8.73 9.27 26.81
N LEU A 253 7.71 8.43 26.64
CA LEU A 253 6.31 8.77 26.81
C LEU A 253 5.89 8.59 28.28
N ASP A 254 5.03 9.47 28.77
CA ASP A 254 4.50 9.47 30.13
C ASP A 254 3.46 8.35 30.31
N THR A 255 3.71 7.45 31.24
CA THR A 255 2.85 6.29 31.53
C THR A 255 1.50 6.68 32.12
N ASN A 256 1.35 7.89 32.68
CA ASN A 256 0.10 8.40 33.22
C ASN A 256 -0.80 9.05 32.16
N LYS A 257 -0.28 9.27 30.93
CA LYS A 257 -1.03 9.87 29.83
C LYS A 257 -1.70 8.81 28.96
N LYS A 258 -2.81 9.22 28.35
CA LYS A 258 -3.48 8.52 27.26
C LYS A 258 -3.02 9.11 25.93
N TYR A 259 -2.94 8.29 24.89
CA TYR A 259 -2.35 8.69 23.62
C TYR A 259 -3.35 8.59 22.46
N ILE A 260 -3.40 9.66 21.66
CA ILE A 260 -4.12 9.71 20.39
C ILE A 260 -3.07 9.66 19.28
N LEU A 261 -3.19 8.70 18.36
CA LEU A 261 -2.27 8.60 17.24
C LEU A 261 -2.72 9.49 16.08
N PHE A 262 -1.90 10.43 15.65
CA PHE A 262 -2.01 11.02 14.32
C PHE A 262 -1.08 10.29 13.35
N SER A 263 -1.63 9.56 12.39
CA SER A 263 -0.83 8.89 11.36
C SER A 263 -0.81 9.71 10.07
N GLY A 264 0.34 10.32 9.76
CA GLY A 264 0.52 11.15 8.57
C GLY A 264 0.56 10.31 7.28
N ASN A 265 -0.06 10.84 6.23
CA ASN A 265 0.10 10.37 4.86
C ASN A 265 1.33 11.02 4.22
N ASP A 266 1.73 10.52 3.05
CA ASP A 266 2.73 11.22 2.24
C ASP A 266 2.16 12.54 1.66
N LYS A 267 3.04 13.50 1.39
CA LYS A 267 2.68 14.81 0.81
C LYS A 267 1.89 14.73 -0.49
N THR A 268 2.02 13.66 -1.28
CA THR A 268 1.28 13.51 -2.54
C THR A 268 -0.16 13.04 -2.34
N THR A 269 -0.43 12.31 -1.26
CA THR A 269 -1.75 11.81 -0.89
C THR A 269 -2.52 12.81 -0.05
N SER A 270 -1.87 13.44 0.94
CA SER A 270 -2.50 14.48 1.79
C SER A 270 -1.48 15.58 2.15
N PRO A 271 -1.30 16.60 1.27
CA PRO A 271 -0.28 17.63 1.48
C PRO A 271 -0.54 18.54 2.69
N ASN A 272 -1.79 18.58 3.18
CA ASN A 272 -2.20 19.47 4.26
C ASN A 272 -2.25 18.78 5.64
N ASP A 273 -1.71 17.55 5.77
CA ASP A 273 -1.64 16.84 7.05
C ASP A 273 -1.04 17.65 8.22
N PRO A 274 -0.05 18.54 8.03
CA PRO A 274 0.40 19.39 9.12
C PRO A 274 -0.71 20.29 9.69
N ARG A 275 -1.59 20.82 8.83
CA ARG A 275 -2.73 21.62 9.29
C ARG A 275 -3.73 20.77 10.07
N TYR A 276 -3.97 19.54 9.62
CA TYR A 276 -4.85 18.60 10.30
C TYR A 276 -4.29 18.13 11.66
N LEU A 277 -2.98 17.94 11.76
CA LEU A 277 -2.31 17.67 13.03
C LEU A 277 -2.50 18.86 13.98
N LYS A 278 -2.32 20.10 13.50
CA LYS A 278 -2.58 21.29 14.30
C LYS A 278 -4.01 21.35 14.83
N ASP A 279 -5.00 21.13 13.97
CA ASP A 279 -6.42 21.15 14.38
C ASP A 279 -6.70 20.07 15.45
N LEU A 280 -6.05 18.89 15.35
CA LEU A 280 -6.10 17.86 16.38
C LEU A 280 -5.44 18.32 17.70
N CYS A 281 -4.28 18.97 17.64
CA CYS A 281 -3.60 19.51 18.82
C CYS A 281 -4.48 20.51 19.57
N ASP A 282 -5.11 21.44 18.85
CA ASP A 282 -6.04 22.42 19.43
C ASP A 282 -7.21 21.72 20.15
N ALA A 283 -7.79 20.69 19.51
CA ALA A 283 -8.86 19.91 20.12
C ALA A 283 -8.40 19.12 21.36
N VAL A 284 -7.18 18.57 21.37
CA VAL A 284 -6.65 17.84 22.53
C VAL A 284 -6.34 18.77 23.71
N LEU A 285 -5.84 19.98 23.45
CA LEU A 285 -5.70 20.99 24.50
C LEU A 285 -7.05 21.33 25.13
N GLU A 286 -8.09 21.55 24.31
CA GLU A 286 -9.43 21.82 24.81
C GLU A 286 -10.02 20.61 25.55
N LEU A 287 -9.81 19.38 25.06
CA LEU A 287 -10.24 18.14 25.72
C LEU A 287 -9.69 18.05 27.15
N ASN A 288 -8.41 18.38 27.33
CA ASN A 288 -7.72 18.31 28.62
C ASN A 288 -8.21 19.33 29.65
N THR A 289 -8.90 20.41 29.24
CA THR A 289 -9.46 21.39 30.19
C THR A 289 -10.61 20.82 31.03
N ASN A 290 -11.31 19.81 30.53
CA ASN A 290 -12.54 19.26 31.13
C ASN A 290 -12.49 17.72 31.29
N SER A 291 -11.31 17.11 31.11
CA SER A 291 -11.13 15.66 31.19
C SER A 291 -10.47 15.26 32.52
N LYS A 292 -10.90 14.13 33.08
CA LYS A 292 -10.22 13.51 34.24
C LYS A 292 -8.87 12.88 33.86
N ALA A 293 -8.73 12.46 32.61
CA ALA A 293 -7.50 11.91 32.07
C ALA A 293 -6.75 12.96 31.25
N THR A 294 -5.42 12.89 31.26
CA THR A 294 -4.57 13.73 30.41
C THR A 294 -4.26 13.00 29.11
N TYR A 295 -4.66 13.60 28.00
CA TYR A 295 -4.38 13.11 26.65
C TYR A 295 -3.17 13.83 26.05
N ALA A 296 -2.36 13.08 25.31
CA ALA A 296 -1.29 13.56 24.45
C ALA A 296 -1.40 12.91 23.07
N ILE A 297 -0.63 13.40 22.12
CA ILE A 297 -0.63 12.96 20.73
C ILE A 297 0.69 12.28 20.43
N ILE A 298 0.61 11.08 19.84
CA ILE A 298 1.74 10.49 19.12
C ILE A 298 1.58 10.88 17.66
N PHE A 299 2.54 11.62 17.13
CA PHE A 299 2.62 11.87 15.70
C PHE A 299 3.50 10.81 15.05
N ARG A 300 2.97 10.05 14.08
CA ARG A 300 3.74 9.12 13.26
C ARG A 300 3.70 9.58 11.81
N PRO A 301 4.79 10.14 11.26
CA PRO A 301 4.83 10.51 9.85
C PRO A 301 4.79 9.27 8.95
N ASN A 302 4.50 9.48 7.67
CA ASN A 302 4.74 8.46 6.66
C ASN A 302 6.26 8.18 6.58
N PRO A 303 6.71 6.91 6.56
CA PRO A 303 8.13 6.54 6.70
C PRO A 303 9.08 7.15 5.67
N ILE A 304 8.56 7.50 4.50
CA ILE A 304 9.33 8.00 3.37
C ILE A 304 9.02 9.46 3.07
N ASP A 305 8.14 10.11 3.85
CA ASP A 305 7.69 11.49 3.61
C ASP A 305 8.67 12.54 4.14
N ILE A 306 8.77 13.64 3.37
CA ILE A 306 9.57 14.82 3.70
C ILE A 306 8.61 16.01 3.60
N ASN A 307 7.75 16.15 4.60
CA ASN A 307 6.84 17.28 4.72
C ASN A 307 7.31 18.20 5.85
N ASP A 308 8.06 19.22 5.43
CA ASP A 308 8.57 20.31 6.25
C ASP A 308 7.48 21.10 7.00
N GLY A 309 6.21 20.99 6.57
CA GLY A 309 5.11 21.65 7.26
C GLY A 309 4.87 21.14 8.70
N PHE A 310 5.34 19.94 9.06
CA PHE A 310 5.17 19.39 10.40
C PHE A 310 6.06 20.07 11.45
N ASP A 311 7.26 20.51 11.08
CA ASP A 311 8.28 21.02 12.02
C ASP A 311 7.71 22.13 12.91
N LYS A 312 7.00 23.09 12.32
CA LYS A 312 6.38 24.19 13.06
C LYS A 312 5.29 23.71 14.02
N VAL A 313 4.49 22.72 13.63
CA VAL A 313 3.44 22.17 14.50
C VAL A 313 4.06 21.38 15.66
N LEU A 314 5.16 20.66 15.42
CA LEU A 314 5.88 19.95 16.46
C LEU A 314 6.53 20.92 17.46
N GLU A 315 7.06 22.04 16.98
CA GLU A 315 7.61 23.09 17.85
C GLU A 315 6.51 23.78 18.69
N ASP A 316 5.43 24.23 18.04
CA ASP A 316 4.33 24.96 18.68
C ASP A 316 3.58 24.10 19.73
N TYR A 317 3.57 22.77 19.58
CA TYR A 317 2.81 21.84 20.44
C TYR A 317 3.67 20.76 21.12
N LYS A 318 4.97 21.02 21.31
CA LYS A 318 5.95 20.06 21.88
C LYS A 318 5.58 19.46 23.25
N ASP A 319 4.74 20.15 24.03
CA ASP A 319 4.33 19.69 25.37
C ASP A 319 3.26 18.59 25.32
N ILE A 320 2.56 18.45 24.19
CA ILE A 320 1.49 17.48 24.00
C ILE A 320 1.67 16.56 22.80
N VAL A 321 2.60 16.86 21.87
CA VAL A 321 2.89 16.02 20.71
C VAL A 321 4.28 15.41 20.83
N THR A 322 4.38 14.10 20.63
CA THR A 322 5.66 13.40 20.49
C THR A 322 5.72 12.75 19.11
N GLU A 323 6.73 13.11 18.32
CA GLU A 323 6.99 12.46 17.03
C GLU A 323 7.69 11.11 17.25
N LEU A 324 7.11 10.06 16.68
CA LEU A 324 7.73 8.74 16.57
C LEU A 324 8.00 8.44 15.09
N LYS A 325 9.14 8.93 14.60
CA LYS A 325 9.55 8.79 13.21
C LYS A 325 10.04 7.37 12.91
N PRO A 326 9.54 6.71 11.84
CA PRO A 326 10.12 5.46 11.35
C PRO A 326 11.55 5.66 10.84
N ASP A 327 12.40 4.66 11.03
CA ASP A 327 13.82 4.64 10.68
C ASP A 327 14.09 3.59 9.58
N TRP A 328 13.51 3.82 8.40
CA TRP A 328 13.65 2.92 7.26
C TRP A 328 15.07 2.98 6.69
N PHE A 329 15.63 1.83 6.34
CA PHE A 329 16.90 1.75 5.62
C PHE A 329 16.82 2.56 4.33
N GLY A 330 17.91 3.23 3.92
CA GLY A 330 18.01 3.88 2.61
C GLY A 330 16.98 4.99 2.36
N SER A 331 16.41 5.59 3.40
CA SER A 331 15.37 6.62 3.33
C SER A 331 15.91 8.04 3.09
N GLU A 332 17.19 8.20 2.73
CA GLU A 332 17.83 9.51 2.56
C GLU A 332 17.21 10.37 1.45
N THR A 333 16.44 9.76 0.53
CA THR A 333 15.72 10.46 -0.54
C THR A 333 14.26 10.02 -0.62
N PHE A 334 13.33 10.97 -0.79
CA PHE A 334 11.92 10.68 -1.05
C PHE A 334 11.78 9.99 -2.42
N VAL A 335 11.75 8.66 -2.42
CA VAL A 335 11.33 7.87 -3.57
C VAL A 335 10.45 6.75 -3.03
N TRP A 336 9.18 6.69 -3.45
CA TRP A 336 8.16 5.88 -2.78
C TRP A 336 8.48 4.38 -2.66
N ASN A 337 9.36 3.88 -3.52
CA ASN A 337 9.82 2.49 -3.55
C ASN A 337 11.23 2.28 -2.99
N LYS A 338 11.95 3.35 -2.62
CA LYS A 338 13.28 3.25 -2.00
C LYS A 338 13.15 3.23 -0.48
N GLY A 339 14.02 2.42 0.10
CA GLY A 339 14.07 2.14 1.51
C GLY A 339 13.09 1.07 1.98
N GLY A 340 13.34 0.55 3.18
CA GLY A 340 12.57 -0.54 3.76
C GLY A 340 12.60 -0.53 5.28
N PRO A 341 11.51 -0.99 5.94
CA PRO A 341 11.44 -1.04 7.39
C PRO A 341 12.41 -2.07 7.93
N ASN A 342 13.02 -1.77 9.06
CA ASN A 342 13.67 -2.77 9.90
C ASN A 342 12.65 -3.42 10.87
N LYS A 343 13.08 -4.43 11.64
CA LYS A 343 12.20 -5.09 12.62
C LYS A 343 11.67 -4.12 13.69
N LYS A 344 12.49 -3.15 14.13
CA LYS A 344 12.09 -2.13 15.12
C LYS A 344 11.01 -1.21 14.56
N ASP A 345 11.01 -0.90 13.26
CA ASP A 345 9.95 -0.09 12.62
C ASP A 345 8.60 -0.79 12.63
N VAL A 346 8.59 -2.10 12.40
CA VAL A 346 7.35 -2.89 12.48
C VAL A 346 6.86 -2.96 13.91
N MET A 347 7.76 -3.19 14.88
CA MET A 347 7.42 -3.14 16.30
C MET A 347 6.91 -1.75 16.72
N LEU A 348 7.53 -0.67 16.23
CA LEU A 348 7.07 0.70 16.45
C LEU A 348 5.65 0.88 15.91
N LEU A 349 5.39 0.51 14.65
CA LEU A 349 4.06 0.61 14.04
C LEU A 349 3.00 -0.16 14.85
N VAL A 350 3.25 -1.42 15.19
CA VAL A 350 2.33 -2.28 15.95
C VAL A 350 1.98 -1.65 17.29
N ASN A 351 3.00 -1.22 18.05
CA ASN A 351 2.79 -0.71 19.41
C ASN A 351 2.22 0.70 19.44
N THR A 352 2.58 1.54 18.47
CA THR A 352 1.99 2.88 18.34
C THR A 352 0.48 2.80 18.11
N ILE A 353 0.00 1.84 17.32
CA ILE A 353 -1.45 1.61 17.17
C ILE A 353 -2.02 0.99 18.44
N LEU A 354 -1.43 -0.12 18.90
CA LEU A 354 -1.95 -0.93 20.01
C LEU A 354 -2.13 -0.15 21.31
N HIS A 355 -1.25 0.81 21.59
CA HIS A 355 -1.26 1.60 22.83
C HIS A 355 -1.92 2.98 22.68
N SER A 356 -2.57 3.24 21.55
CA SER A 356 -3.37 4.45 21.34
C SER A 356 -4.85 4.19 21.65
N GLU A 357 -5.53 5.19 22.20
CA GLU A 357 -6.97 5.12 22.48
C GLU A 357 -7.79 5.21 21.18
N ILE A 358 -7.36 6.09 20.28
CA ILE A 358 -7.93 6.28 18.94
C ILE A 358 -6.81 6.64 17.97
N ILE A 359 -7.09 6.50 16.67
CA ILE A 359 -6.22 6.98 15.59
C ILE A 359 -6.96 8.02 14.75
N VAL A 360 -6.29 9.09 14.36
CA VAL A 360 -6.78 10.16 13.50
C VAL A 360 -5.92 10.23 12.24
N ASN A 361 -6.56 10.20 11.07
CA ASN A 361 -5.87 10.38 9.79
C ASN A 361 -6.79 10.85 8.66
N MET A 362 -6.20 11.07 7.48
CA MET A 362 -6.92 11.33 6.23
C MET A 362 -6.94 10.08 5.36
N GLY A 363 -8.04 9.32 5.38
CA GLY A 363 -8.30 8.23 4.44
C GLY A 363 -7.22 7.15 4.30
N SER A 364 -6.42 6.93 5.35
CA SER A 364 -5.27 6.00 5.30
C SER A 364 -5.67 4.56 5.62
N THR A 365 -5.00 3.58 4.99
CA THR A 365 -5.19 2.17 5.35
C THR A 365 -4.86 1.87 6.81
N MET A 366 -4.14 2.76 7.51
CA MET A 366 -3.89 2.70 8.95
C MET A 366 -5.18 2.47 9.79
N ALA A 367 -6.36 2.90 9.33
CA ALA A 367 -7.61 2.61 10.03
C ALA A 367 -8.01 1.12 9.96
N LEU A 368 -7.64 0.39 8.92
CA LEU A 368 -7.81 -1.07 8.86
C LEU A 368 -6.80 -1.77 9.78
N ASP A 369 -5.56 -1.28 9.85
CA ASP A 369 -4.56 -1.74 10.81
C ASP A 369 -5.05 -1.54 12.26
N ALA A 370 -5.69 -0.40 12.55
CA ALA A 370 -6.32 -0.10 13.83
C ALA A 370 -7.52 -1.01 14.13
N ALA A 371 -8.39 -1.24 13.15
CA ALA A 371 -9.53 -2.14 13.28
C ALA A 371 -9.10 -3.56 13.67
N LEU A 372 -7.99 -4.07 13.11
CA LEU A 372 -7.43 -5.39 13.44
C LEU A 372 -6.93 -5.50 14.88
N LEU A 373 -6.59 -4.37 15.51
CA LEU A 373 -6.16 -4.27 16.90
C LEU A 373 -7.27 -3.77 17.83
N ASP A 374 -8.50 -3.70 17.32
CA ASP A 374 -9.69 -3.16 18.01
C ASP A 374 -9.53 -1.72 18.52
N VAL A 375 -8.77 -0.90 17.78
CA VAL A 375 -8.61 0.53 18.05
C VAL A 375 -9.52 1.32 17.11
N PRO A 376 -10.42 2.20 17.62
CA PRO A 376 -11.26 3.04 16.78
C PRO A 376 -10.43 4.06 15.99
N ALA A 377 -10.89 4.37 14.78
CA ALA A 377 -10.25 5.35 13.91
C ALA A 377 -11.21 6.49 13.56
N CYS A 378 -10.65 7.69 13.39
CA CYS A 378 -11.32 8.91 12.98
C CYS A 378 -10.75 9.38 11.64
N TYR A 379 -11.63 9.61 10.68
CA TYR A 379 -11.29 10.16 9.37
C TYR A 379 -11.65 11.63 9.28
N ILE A 380 -10.65 12.43 8.91
CA ILE A 380 -10.81 13.84 8.64
C ILE A 380 -11.48 14.01 7.28
N ASN A 381 -12.63 14.67 7.23
CA ASN A 381 -13.48 14.85 6.05
C ASN A 381 -13.82 16.32 5.76
N TYR A 382 -12.83 17.21 5.87
CA TYR A 382 -12.99 18.62 5.53
C TYR A 382 -11.76 19.21 4.83
N ASP A 383 -12.02 20.11 3.88
CA ASP A 383 -10.97 20.85 3.19
C ASP A 383 -10.40 21.97 4.06
N VAL A 384 -9.12 22.27 3.84
CA VAL A 384 -8.45 23.46 4.36
C VAL A 384 -7.92 24.28 3.18
N LYS A 385 -7.58 25.55 3.43
CA LYS A 385 -6.90 26.37 2.42
C LYS A 385 -5.61 25.64 1.99
N SER A 386 -5.47 25.39 0.70
CA SER A 386 -4.37 24.61 0.14
C SER A 386 -3.84 25.26 -1.14
N ASP A 387 -2.51 25.29 -1.28
CA ASP A 387 -1.84 25.73 -2.50
C ASP A 387 -1.77 24.62 -3.56
N PHE A 388 -2.18 23.40 -3.21
CA PHE A 388 -2.16 22.22 -4.07
C PHE A 388 -3.47 22.07 -4.84
N ASN A 389 -3.41 21.39 -5.99
CA ASN A 389 -4.61 20.93 -6.69
C ASN A 389 -5.18 19.69 -6.00
N TRP A 390 -5.70 19.88 -4.79
CA TRP A 390 -6.07 18.82 -3.88
C TRP A 390 -7.33 19.19 -3.09
N THR A 391 -8.16 18.20 -2.82
CA THR A 391 -9.34 18.32 -1.96
C THR A 391 -9.64 16.94 -1.35
N VAL A 392 -10.08 16.95 -0.11
CA VAL A 392 -10.57 15.80 0.65
C VAL A 392 -11.71 15.10 -0.09
N LYS A 393 -12.58 15.88 -0.74
CA LYS A 393 -13.67 15.35 -1.57
C LYS A 393 -13.15 14.41 -2.67
N ARG A 394 -11.97 14.66 -3.23
CA ARG A 394 -11.39 13.78 -4.26
C ARG A 394 -11.00 12.43 -3.64
N ILE A 395 -10.35 12.45 -2.46
CA ILE A 395 -9.89 11.26 -1.76
C ILE A 395 -11.07 10.33 -1.44
N TYR A 396 -12.10 10.83 -0.75
CA TYR A 396 -13.24 10.00 -0.35
C TYR A 396 -14.22 9.67 -1.48
N ASN A 397 -13.96 10.14 -2.70
CA ASN A 397 -14.66 9.68 -3.90
C ASN A 397 -13.89 8.61 -4.67
N PHE A 398 -12.68 8.22 -4.24
CA PHE A 398 -12.06 7.00 -4.75
C PHE A 398 -12.97 5.79 -4.51
N ILE A 399 -12.92 4.85 -5.44
CA ILE A 399 -13.91 3.76 -5.58
C ILE A 399 -14.01 2.92 -4.31
N HIS A 400 -12.89 2.63 -3.67
CA HIS A 400 -12.83 1.81 -2.46
C HIS A 400 -13.51 2.45 -1.24
N PHE A 401 -13.63 3.79 -1.17
CA PHE A 401 -14.34 4.45 -0.07
C PHE A 401 -15.86 4.28 -0.12
N LYS A 402 -16.41 3.77 -1.23
CA LYS A 402 -17.83 3.38 -1.28
C LYS A 402 -18.15 2.37 -0.18
N MET A 403 -17.37 1.30 -0.07
CA MET A 403 -17.54 0.29 0.99
C MET A 403 -17.42 0.92 2.38
N ILE A 404 -16.41 1.76 2.59
CA ILE A 404 -16.15 2.39 3.90
C ILE A 404 -17.35 3.23 4.35
N LYS A 405 -17.96 4.00 3.44
CA LYS A 405 -19.15 4.80 3.74
C LYS A 405 -20.40 3.94 4.02
N GLU A 406 -20.49 2.76 3.41
CA GLU A 406 -21.63 1.85 3.59
C GLU A 406 -21.57 1.07 4.91
N ILE A 407 -20.36 0.69 5.36
CA ILE A 407 -20.19 -0.09 6.59
C ILE A 407 -19.83 0.76 7.82
N ASP A 408 -19.50 2.04 7.61
CA ASP A 408 -19.19 3.05 8.63
C ASP A 408 -18.20 2.59 9.73
N PRO A 409 -16.98 2.17 9.35
CA PRO A 409 -16.03 1.57 10.29
C PRO A 409 -15.19 2.60 11.06
N VAL A 410 -15.45 3.89 10.87
CA VAL A 410 -14.66 5.01 11.40
C VAL A 410 -15.58 6.13 11.86
N PHE A 411 -15.10 6.99 12.74
CA PHE A 411 -15.76 8.23 13.06
C PHE A 411 -15.39 9.30 12.04
N TRP A 412 -16.36 10.01 11.47
CA TRP A 412 -16.12 11.05 10.47
C TRP A 412 -16.07 12.44 11.11
N ILE A 413 -14.98 13.16 10.91
CA ILE A 413 -14.82 14.56 11.32
C ILE A 413 -15.13 15.42 10.09
N ASN A 414 -16.36 15.93 9.95
CA ASN A 414 -16.81 16.57 8.71
C ASN A 414 -16.53 18.07 8.65
N ALA A 415 -16.12 18.67 9.76
CA ALA A 415 -15.71 20.06 9.83
C ALA A 415 -14.65 20.28 10.94
N PRO A 416 -13.81 21.34 10.84
CA PRO A 416 -12.80 21.62 11.86
C PRO A 416 -13.37 21.77 13.27
N ASN A 417 -14.55 22.39 13.41
CA ASN A 417 -15.22 22.60 14.69
C ASN A 417 -15.87 21.33 15.28
N GLU A 418 -15.96 20.24 14.51
CA GLU A 418 -16.43 18.93 14.99
C GLU A 418 -15.29 18.07 15.55
N MET A 419 -14.02 18.47 15.37
CA MET A 419 -12.85 17.67 15.78
C MET A 419 -12.96 17.22 17.24
N LEU A 420 -13.22 18.15 18.17
CA LEU A 420 -13.32 17.84 19.59
C LEU A 420 -14.49 16.92 19.92
N SER A 421 -15.69 17.20 19.39
CA SER A 421 -16.88 16.41 19.70
C SER A 421 -16.75 14.99 19.17
N VAL A 422 -16.19 14.81 17.97
CA VAL A 422 -15.95 13.50 17.37
C VAL A 422 -14.85 12.74 18.12
N ILE A 423 -13.78 13.39 18.57
CA ILE A 423 -12.77 12.76 19.42
C ILE A 423 -13.38 12.28 20.74
N LYS A 424 -14.18 13.12 21.41
CA LYS A 424 -14.89 12.73 22.64
C LYS A 424 -15.80 11.53 22.40
N GLU A 425 -16.51 11.53 21.29
CA GLU A 425 -17.38 10.44 20.90
C GLU A 425 -16.61 9.13 20.68
N ALA A 426 -15.50 9.19 19.94
CA ALA A 426 -14.66 8.02 19.68
C ALA A 426 -14.00 7.45 20.95
N LEU A 427 -13.61 8.32 21.90
CA LEU A 427 -13.03 7.92 23.17
C LEU A 427 -14.06 7.30 24.13
N ASN A 428 -15.29 7.84 24.16
CA ASN A 428 -16.30 7.43 25.13
C ASN A 428 -17.19 6.29 24.63
N ASN A 429 -17.42 6.20 23.32
CA ASN A 429 -18.33 5.23 22.70
C ASN A 429 -17.66 4.50 21.51
N PRO A 430 -16.47 3.87 21.69
CA PRO A 430 -15.73 3.23 20.61
C PRO A 430 -16.50 2.09 19.92
N GLU A 431 -17.50 1.52 20.59
CA GLU A 431 -18.36 0.46 20.08
C GLU A 431 -19.26 0.90 18.91
N LYS A 432 -19.51 2.20 18.73
CA LYS A 432 -20.36 2.72 17.64
C LYS A 432 -19.85 2.32 16.25
N THR A 433 -18.53 2.18 16.09
CA THR A 433 -17.93 1.76 14.81
C THR A 433 -17.49 0.30 14.81
N ALA A 434 -17.69 -0.46 15.90
CA ALA A 434 -17.17 -1.82 16.04
C ALA A 434 -17.75 -2.81 15.01
N ASP A 435 -19.06 -2.74 14.73
CA ASP A 435 -19.67 -3.58 13.70
C ASP A 435 -19.12 -3.26 12.29
N GLY A 436 -18.92 -1.97 12.00
CA GLY A 436 -18.27 -1.52 10.77
C GLY A 436 -16.85 -2.04 10.65
N ARG A 437 -16.04 -1.92 11.71
CA ARG A 437 -14.66 -2.45 11.77
C ARG A 437 -14.63 -3.95 11.51
N ARG A 438 -15.53 -4.72 12.14
CA ARG A 438 -15.66 -6.17 11.92
C ARG A 438 -15.99 -6.49 10.46
N LYS A 439 -17.02 -5.85 9.89
CA LYS A 439 -17.40 -6.00 8.47
C LYS A 439 -16.23 -5.66 7.53
N TRP A 440 -15.44 -4.65 7.87
CA TRP A 440 -14.28 -4.27 7.08
C TRP A 440 -13.20 -5.35 7.08
N ILE A 441 -12.87 -5.89 8.25
CA ILE A 441 -11.91 -6.99 8.41
C ILE A 441 -12.38 -8.22 7.64
N ASP A 442 -13.64 -8.62 7.82
CA ASP A 442 -14.22 -9.80 7.16
C ASP A 442 -14.23 -9.67 5.63
N ALA A 443 -14.50 -8.46 5.11
CA ALA A 443 -14.52 -8.21 3.68
C ALA A 443 -13.11 -8.25 3.07
N ILE A 444 -12.11 -7.67 3.75
CA ILE A 444 -10.80 -7.38 3.15
C ILE A 444 -9.73 -8.42 3.49
N THR A 445 -9.91 -9.20 4.55
CA THR A 445 -8.94 -10.20 4.99
C THR A 445 -9.40 -11.63 4.72
N GLN A 446 -8.47 -12.58 4.83
CA GLN A 446 -8.79 -14.00 4.90
C GLN A 446 -8.37 -14.51 6.28
N LEU A 447 -9.36 -14.82 7.12
CA LEU A 447 -9.12 -15.37 8.45
C LEU A 447 -8.88 -16.89 8.40
N PRO A 448 -8.12 -17.47 9.36
CA PRO A 448 -7.26 -16.75 10.31
C PRO A 448 -6.03 -16.16 9.61
N ILE A 449 -5.57 -14.98 10.04
CA ILE A 449 -4.41 -14.27 9.44
C ILE A 449 -3.12 -15.09 9.57
N ALA A 450 -2.94 -15.81 10.68
CA ALA A 450 -1.77 -16.66 10.95
C ALA A 450 -1.52 -17.73 9.87
N ARG A 451 -2.57 -18.18 9.17
CA ARG A 451 -2.47 -19.16 8.08
C ARG A 451 -2.20 -18.55 6.70
N THR A 452 -1.90 -17.25 6.62
CA THR A 452 -1.68 -16.57 5.33
C THR A 452 -0.47 -17.13 4.60
N ASN A 453 0.68 -17.23 5.26
CA ASN A 453 1.90 -17.76 4.64
C ASN A 453 1.69 -19.21 4.19
N GLU A 454 1.08 -20.05 5.04
CA GLU A 454 0.70 -21.42 4.70
C GLU A 454 -0.17 -21.49 3.43
N ARG A 455 -1.23 -20.67 3.34
CA ARG A 455 -2.08 -20.60 2.13
C ARG A 455 -1.29 -20.21 0.89
N MET A 456 -0.41 -19.21 0.99
CA MET A 456 0.43 -18.76 -0.14
C MET A 456 1.35 -19.87 -0.61
N TRP A 457 2.03 -20.54 0.32
CA TRP A 457 2.94 -21.65 0.02
C TRP A 457 2.21 -22.87 -0.54
N ASN A 458 1.02 -23.19 -0.05
CA ASN A 458 0.18 -24.24 -0.64
C ASN A 458 -0.13 -23.98 -2.11
N TYR A 459 -0.32 -22.73 -2.54
CA TYR A 459 -0.46 -22.42 -3.96
C TYR A 459 0.87 -22.44 -4.70
N LEU A 460 1.94 -21.88 -4.12
CA LEU A 460 3.27 -21.85 -4.77
C LEU A 460 3.84 -23.25 -5.01
N MET A 461 3.67 -24.17 -4.06
CA MET A 461 4.20 -25.53 -4.14
C MET A 461 3.34 -26.49 -4.97
N LYS A 462 2.07 -26.17 -5.23
CA LYS A 462 1.22 -26.97 -6.12
C LYS A 462 1.68 -26.78 -7.57
N ASN A 463 2.56 -27.67 -8.02
CA ASN A 463 2.66 -27.98 -9.44
C ASN A 463 1.37 -28.67 -9.87
N ASN A 464 0.87 -28.28 -11.03
CA ASN A 464 -0.34 -28.79 -11.66
C ASN A 464 -0.37 -30.33 -11.61
N GLU A 465 -1.14 -30.91 -10.68
CA GLU A 465 -1.82 -32.18 -10.95
C GLU A 465 -2.85 -31.86 -12.03
N VAL A 466 -2.44 -32.00 -13.29
CA VAL A 466 -3.32 -32.25 -14.43
C VAL A 466 -2.85 -33.54 -15.08
#